data_AF-A0A536CSS8-F1
#
_entry.id   AF-A0A536CSS8-F1
#
_cell.length_a   1.000
_cell.length_b   1.000
_cell.length_c   1.000
_cell.angle_alpha   90.00
_cell.angle_beta   90.00
_cell.angle_gamma   90.00
#
_symmetry.space_group_name_H-M   'P 1'
#
loop_
_entity.id
_entity.type
_entity.pdbx_description
1 polymer ?
#
loop_
_entity_poly.entity_id
_entity_poly.type
_entity_poly.pdbx_seq_one_letter_code
_entity_poly.pdbx_strand_id
1 'polypeptide(L)' 'DGGFDPEWVARSVFTVLAMRVSDGEIEDVKHLLPEKLRYLWPET' A
#
# COMPACT_ATOMS: atom_id res chain seq x y z
N ASP A 1 -17.77 10.03 16.73
CA ASP A 1 -17.73 9.65 15.30
C ASP A 1 -16.68 8.59 15.09
N GLY A 2 -17.09 7.32 15.04
CA GLY A 2 -16.19 6.16 14.99
C GLY A 2 -15.50 6.01 13.64
N GLY A 3 -14.57 6.92 13.33
CA GLY A 3 -13.74 6.84 12.13
C GLY A 3 -12.64 5.80 12.28
N PHE A 4 -12.32 5.11 11.17
CA PHE A 4 -11.13 4.27 11.10
C PHE A 4 -9.88 5.14 11.00
N ASP A 5 -8.76 4.67 11.55
CA ASP A 5 -7.45 5.25 11.31
C ASP A 5 -7.12 5.19 9.81
N PRO A 6 -6.94 6.34 9.12
CA PRO A 6 -6.66 6.36 7.70
C PRO A 6 -5.38 5.60 7.31
N GLU A 7 -4.36 5.61 8.16
CA GLU A 7 -3.13 4.88 7.89
C GLU A 7 -3.38 3.37 7.91
N TRP A 8 -4.09 2.88 8.93
CA TRP A 8 -4.48 1.48 9.04
C TRP A 8 -5.31 1.00 7.83
N VAL A 9 -6.23 1.84 7.36
CA VAL A 9 -7.03 1.54 6.16
C VAL A 9 -6.14 1.45 4.91
N ALA A 10 -5.24 2.41 4.71
CA ALA A 10 -4.33 2.42 3.56
C ALA A 10 -3.42 1.18 3.54
N ARG A 11 -2.82 0.82 4.68
CA ARG A 11 -1.98 -0.39 4.82
C ARG A 11 -2.76 -1.66 4.51
N SER A 12 -4.01 -1.74 4.95
CA SER A 12 -4.88 -2.89 4.67
C SER A 12 -5.15 -3.04 3.17
N VAL A 13 -5.45 -1.94 2.47
CA VAL A 13 -5.64 -1.94 1.02
C VAL A 13 -4.35 -2.31 0.28
N PHE A 14 -3.21 -1.73 0.67
CA PHE A 14 -1.91 -2.02 0.03
C PHE A 14 -1.50 -3.48 0.22
N THR A 15 -1.82 -4.06 1.38
CA THR A 15 -1.62 -5.49 1.64
C THR A 15 -2.45 -6.35 0.69
N VAL A 16 -3.73 -6.02 0.47
CA VAL A 16 -4.58 -6.75 -0.48
C VAL A 16 -4.06 -6.63 -1.92
N LEU A 17 -3.59 -5.45 -2.32
CA LEU A 17 -3.00 -5.25 -3.64
C LEU A 17 -1.74 -6.12 -3.81
N ALA A 18 -0.83 -6.13 -2.84
CA ALA A 18 0.39 -6.94 -2.89
C ALA A 18 0.12 -8.45 -3.01
N MET A 19 -1.01 -8.95 -2.48
CA MET A 19 -1.39 -10.36 -2.60
C MET A 19 -2.08 -10.73 -3.92
N ARG A 20 -2.55 -9.74 -4.69
CA ARG A 20 -3.48 -9.95 -5.82
C ARG A 20 -2.95 -9.43 -7.15
N VAL A 21 -1.99 -8.52 -7.10
CA VAL A 21 -1.37 -7.85 -8.24
C VAL A 21 0.05 -8.38 -8.39
N SER A 22 0.57 -8.42 -9.61
CA SER A 22 1.93 -8.94 -9.85
C SER A 22 2.99 -8.03 -9.23
N ASP A 23 4.14 -8.62 -8.83
CA ASP A 23 5.25 -7.87 -8.24
C ASP A 23 5.73 -6.72 -9.13
N GLY A 24 5.75 -6.93 -10.45
CA GLY A 24 6.14 -5.90 -11.42
C GLY A 24 5.20 -4.69 -11.42
N GLU A 25 3.88 -4.94 -11.44
CA GLU A 25 2.88 -3.87 -11.38
C GLU A 25 2.90 -3.14 -10.03
N ILE A 26 3.15 -3.85 -8.93
CA ILE A 26 3.33 -3.22 -7.60
C ILE A 26 4.56 -2.31 -7.60
N GLU A 27 5.65 -2.76 -8.19
CA GLU A 27 6.88 -1.98 -8.27
C GLU A 27 6.70 -0.73 -9.13
N ASP A 28 5.98 -0.83 -10.26
CA ASP A 28 5.60 0.33 -11.07
C ASP A 28 4.78 1.35 -10.27
N VAL A 29 3.80 0.89 -9.47
CA VAL A 29 3.01 1.76 -8.59
C VAL A 29 3.90 2.43 -7.54
N LYS A 30 4.78 1.69 -6.87
CA LYS A 30 5.70 2.24 -5.86
C LYS A 30 6.58 3.35 -6.42
N HIS A 31 7.06 3.21 -7.67
CA HIS A 31 7.86 4.24 -8.34
C HIS A 31 7.10 5.55 -8.58
N LEU A 32 5.79 5.49 -8.81
CA LEU A 32 4.93 6.66 -8.98
C LEU A 32 4.61 7.38 -7.65
N LEU A 33 4.75 6.69 -6.51
CA LEU A 33 4.43 7.24 -5.20
C LEU A 33 5.61 8.01 -4.59
N PRO A 34 5.32 9.10 -3.84
CA PRO A 34 6.30 9.72 -2.94
C PRO A 34 6.88 8.70 -1.96
N GLU A 35 8.14 8.87 -1.57
CA GLU A 35 8.85 7.98 -0.63
C GLU A 35 8.04 7.74 0.66
N LYS A 36 7.43 8.80 1.21
CA LYS A 36 6.55 8.76 2.38
C LYS A 36 5.24 7.97 2.21
N LEU A 37 4.95 7.39 1.06
CA LEU A 37 3.81 6.48 0.90
C LEU A 37 4.29 5.06 0.60
N ARG A 38 5.56 4.88 0.23
CA ARG A 38 6.15 3.57 0.00
C ARG A 38 6.25 2.76 1.29
N TYR A 39 6.45 3.40 2.44
CA TYR A 39 6.50 2.74 3.75
C TYR A 39 5.17 2.09 4.19
N LEU A 40 4.05 2.43 3.51
CA LEU A 40 2.74 1.85 3.79
C LEU A 40 2.57 0.47 3.15
N TRP A 41 3.41 0.11 2.19
CA TRP A 41 3.41 -1.22 1.58
C TRP A 41 3.98 -2.26 2.55
N PRO A 42 3.48 -3.51 2.51
CA PRO A 42 4.03 -4.58 3.35
C PRO A 42 5.47 -4.91 2.94
N GLU A 43 6.27 -5.32 3.92
CA GLU A 43 7.56 -5.99 3.66
C GLU A 43 7.24 -7.41 3.18
N THR A 44 7.63 -7.73 1.94
CA THR A 44 7.47 -9.04 1.30
C THR A 44 8.77 -9.84 1.37
#